data_AF-A0A7C3FZA9-F1
#
_entry.id   AF-A0A7C3FZA9-F1
#
_cell.length_a   1.000
_cell.length_b   1.000
_cell.length_c   1.000
_cell.angle_alpha   90.00
_cell.angle_beta   90.00
_cell.angle_gamma   90.00
#
_symmetry.space_group_name_H-M   'P 1'
#
loop_
_entity.id
_entity.type
_entity.pdbx_description
1 polymer ?
#
loop_
_entity_poly.entity_id
_entity_poly.type
_entity_poly.pdbx_seq_one_letter_code
_entity_poly.pdbx_strand_id
1 'polypeptide(L)'
;MKAGERGFAYVDLLVAVAIMALLGWATSSATIQVFKGTEHSSNHITAVRQVQSAGYWVSRDAQMAQTVITDNLSPPDFLILSWTEEGSGDIYQITYKLEDMPSGNMKKLIRSEVVNGGSANTTFVAQHIDPDGQKTKCEFDSVTGRLTLTITATVGSGSEAESETRVYQISPRPG
;
A
#
# COMPACT_ATOMS: atom_id res chain seq x y z
N MET A 1 -46.25 -13.24 61.71
CA MET A 1 -45.61 -12.29 60.77
C MET A 1 -44.11 -12.59 60.79
N LYS A 2 -43.50 -12.86 59.62
CA LYS A 2 -42.15 -13.43 59.49
C LYS A 2 -41.07 -12.37 59.72
N ALA A 3 -40.05 -12.72 60.50
CA ALA A 3 -38.83 -11.94 60.66
C ALA A 3 -37.92 -12.15 59.44
N GLY A 4 -37.47 -11.09 58.78
CA GLY A 4 -36.52 -11.27 57.66
C GLY A 4 -36.16 -10.06 56.80
N GLU A 5 -36.81 -8.90 56.93
CA GLU A 5 -36.53 -7.77 56.03
C GLU A 5 -35.72 -6.68 56.76
N ARG A 6 -34.39 -6.83 56.77
CA ARG A 6 -33.47 -5.73 57.07
C ARG A 6 -33.09 -5.09 55.74
N GLY A 7 -33.57 -3.86 55.52
CA GLY A 7 -33.22 -3.06 54.34
C GLY A 7 -31.71 -2.88 54.21
N PHE A 8 -31.20 -2.96 52.98
CA PHE A 8 -29.79 -2.72 52.66
C PHE A 8 -29.34 -1.37 53.22
N ALA A 9 -28.23 -1.35 53.96
CA ALA A 9 -27.66 -0.11 54.49
C ALA A 9 -27.12 0.74 53.33
N TYR A 10 -27.32 2.06 53.38
CA TYR A 10 -26.83 3.00 52.36
C TYR A 10 -25.33 2.86 52.04
N VAL A 11 -24.54 2.39 53.01
CA VAL A 11 -23.11 2.10 52.84
C VAL A 11 -22.86 0.92 51.88
N ASP A 12 -23.67 -0.14 51.94
CA ASP A 12 -23.53 -1.28 51.02
C ASP A 12 -23.85 -0.88 49.58
N LEU A 13 -24.84 0.01 49.38
CA LEU A 13 -25.17 0.52 48.05
C LEU A 13 -24.01 1.36 47.48
N LEU A 14 -23.37 2.19 48.30
CA LEU A 14 -22.22 3.01 47.89
C LEU A 14 -21.01 2.14 47.53
N VAL A 15 -20.74 1.09 48.31
CA VAL A 15 -19.67 0.13 48.02
C VAL A 15 -19.95 -0.62 46.73
N ALA A 16 -21.19 -1.08 46.50
CA ALA A 16 -21.58 -1.75 45.27
C ALA A 16 -21.44 -0.85 44.04
N VAL A 17 -21.84 0.43 44.12
CA VAL A 17 -21.69 1.40 43.02
C VAL A 17 -20.21 1.71 42.75
N ALA A 18 -19.39 1.84 43.78
CA ALA A 18 -17.95 2.06 43.63
C ALA A 18 -17.26 0.86 42.94
N ILE A 19 -17.62 -0.38 43.33
CA ILE A 19 -17.09 -1.59 42.70
C ILE A 19 -17.55 -1.67 41.23
N MET A 20 -18.83 -1.40 40.95
CA MET A 20 -19.35 -1.39 39.57
C MET A 20 -18.67 -0.31 38.70
N ALA A 21 -18.42 0.88 39.25
CA ALA A 21 -17.70 1.93 38.54
C ALA A 21 -16.25 1.52 38.23
N LEU A 22 -15.51 0.96 39.21
CA LEU A 22 -14.14 0.50 38.99
C LEU A 22 -14.06 -0.62 37.94
N LEU A 23 -15.02 -1.55 37.94
CA LEU A 23 -15.09 -2.62 36.95
C LEU A 23 -15.41 -2.09 35.54
N GLY A 24 -16.29 -1.08 35.42
CA GLY A 24 -16.66 -0.49 34.12
C GLY A 24 -15.51 0.26 33.41
N TRP A 25 -14.58 0.85 34.16
CA TRP A 25 -13.40 1.51 33.58
C TRP A 25 -12.36 0.51 33.07
N ALA A 26 -12.19 -0.64 33.74
CA ALA A 26 -11.24 -1.68 33.34
C ALA A 26 -11.66 -2.42 32.05
N THR A 27 -12.96 -2.61 31.82
CA THR A 27 -13.45 -3.26 30.58
C THR A 27 -13.35 -2.35 29.35
N SER A 28 -13.42 -1.04 29.53
CA SER A 28 -13.37 -0.08 28.42
C SER A 28 -11.97 0.07 27.83
N SER A 29 -10.92 0.00 28.66
CA SER A 29 -9.52 0.12 28.20
C SER A 29 -9.05 -1.09 27.39
N ALA A 30 -9.45 -2.31 27.77
CA ALA A 30 -9.14 -3.53 27.02
C ALA A 30 -9.75 -3.52 25.61
N THR A 31 -10.96 -2.97 25.48
CA THR A 31 -11.66 -2.91 24.20
C THR A 31 -10.98 -1.94 23.23
N ILE A 32 -10.53 -0.77 23.71
CA ILE A 32 -9.80 0.22 22.88
C ILE A 32 -8.45 -0.34 22.38
N GLN A 33 -7.76 -1.14 23.20
CA GLN A 33 -6.48 -1.76 22.82
C GLN A 33 -6.65 -2.78 21.68
N VAL A 34 -7.71 -3.58 21.70
CA VAL A 34 -7.99 -4.57 20.64
C VAL A 34 -8.34 -3.89 19.31
N PHE A 35 -9.09 -2.77 19.34
CA PHE A 35 -9.43 -2.04 18.12
C PHE A 35 -8.21 -1.37 17.46
N LYS A 36 -7.35 -0.69 18.23
CA LYS A 36 -6.14 -0.04 17.68
C LYS A 36 -5.10 -1.03 17.14
N GLY A 37 -4.94 -2.19 17.79
CA GLY A 37 -4.09 -3.26 17.25
C GLY A 37 -4.56 -3.78 15.88
N THR A 38 -5.88 -3.73 15.63
CA THR A 38 -6.47 -4.14 14.36
C THR A 38 -6.22 -3.12 13.25
N GLU A 39 -6.28 -1.82 13.55
CA GLU A 39 -6.04 -0.74 12.56
C GLU A 39 -4.59 -0.72 12.07
N HIS A 40 -3.61 -0.74 12.98
CA HIS A 40 -2.19 -0.83 12.63
C HIS A 40 -1.89 -2.10 11.81
N SER A 41 -2.33 -3.27 12.28
CA SER A 41 -2.08 -4.53 11.56
C SER A 41 -2.74 -4.53 10.18
N SER A 42 -3.92 -3.95 10.03
CA SER A 42 -4.63 -3.84 8.75
C SER A 42 -3.93 -2.87 7.80
N ASN A 43 -3.48 -1.71 8.30
CA ASN A 43 -2.75 -0.72 7.52
C ASN A 43 -1.43 -1.28 7.00
N HIS A 44 -0.67 -1.96 7.87
CA HIS A 44 0.57 -2.63 7.49
C HIS A 44 0.34 -3.71 6.42
N ILE A 45 -0.63 -4.63 6.62
CA ILE A 45 -0.95 -5.65 5.61
C ILE A 45 -1.37 -5.01 4.28
N THR A 46 -2.09 -3.90 4.34
CA THR A 46 -2.47 -3.15 3.14
C THR A 46 -1.23 -2.59 2.45
N ALA A 47 -0.34 -1.90 3.16
CA ALA A 47 0.91 -1.36 2.62
C ALA A 47 1.76 -2.45 1.96
N VAL A 48 1.93 -3.61 2.62
CA VAL A 48 2.62 -4.79 2.05
C VAL A 48 1.99 -5.23 0.74
N ARG A 49 0.66 -5.35 0.67
CA ARG A 49 -0.04 -5.75 -0.56
C ARG A 49 0.15 -4.76 -1.69
N GLN A 50 0.19 -3.45 -1.40
CA GLN A 50 0.40 -2.42 -2.43
C GLN A 50 1.79 -2.53 -3.05
N VAL A 51 2.85 -2.61 -2.24
CA VAL A 51 4.22 -2.76 -2.77
C VAL A 51 4.44 -4.09 -3.50
N GLN A 52 3.80 -5.17 -3.04
CA GLN A 52 3.86 -6.48 -3.70
C GLN A 52 3.13 -6.49 -5.04
N SER A 53 1.95 -5.88 -5.12
CA SER A 53 1.20 -5.76 -6.38
C SER A 53 2.01 -4.98 -7.41
N ALA A 54 2.54 -3.82 -7.02
CA ALA A 54 3.40 -3.01 -7.88
C ALA A 54 4.64 -3.77 -8.33
N GLY A 55 5.34 -4.41 -7.39
CA GLY A 55 6.52 -5.23 -7.70
C GLY A 55 6.21 -6.36 -8.67
N TYR A 56 5.09 -7.07 -8.50
CA TYR A 56 4.68 -8.14 -9.40
C TYR A 56 4.45 -7.65 -10.83
N TRP A 57 3.64 -6.60 -11.01
CA TRP A 57 3.31 -6.06 -12.33
C TRP A 57 4.54 -5.49 -13.04
N VAL A 58 5.30 -4.63 -12.35
CA VAL A 58 6.50 -4.01 -12.93
C VAL A 58 7.54 -5.07 -13.25
N SER A 59 7.76 -6.05 -12.37
CA SER A 59 8.76 -7.09 -12.64
C SER A 59 8.39 -7.93 -13.85
N ARG A 60 7.11 -8.30 -13.97
CA ARG A 60 6.64 -9.11 -15.10
C ARG A 60 6.82 -8.40 -16.43
N ASP A 61 6.43 -7.12 -16.51
CA ASP A 61 6.58 -6.36 -17.76
C ASP A 61 8.06 -6.04 -18.03
N ALA A 62 8.85 -5.72 -16.99
CA ALA A 62 10.27 -5.42 -17.15
C ALA A 62 11.07 -6.64 -17.61
N GLN A 63 10.68 -7.86 -17.22
CA GLN A 63 11.30 -9.09 -17.74
C GLN A 63 11.09 -9.29 -19.24
N MET A 64 9.98 -8.77 -19.79
CA MET A 64 9.69 -8.82 -21.23
C MET A 64 10.33 -7.66 -21.98
N ALA A 65 10.54 -6.54 -21.30
CA ALA A 65 11.06 -5.31 -21.87
C ALA A 65 12.42 -5.50 -22.53
N GLN A 66 12.56 -4.96 -23.73
CA GLN A 66 13.83 -4.80 -24.44
C GLN A 66 14.37 -3.38 -24.27
N THR A 67 13.46 -2.41 -24.15
CA THR A 67 13.79 -1.01 -23.85
C THR A 67 13.17 -0.61 -22.52
N VAL A 68 13.98 0.03 -21.68
CA VAL A 68 13.58 0.53 -20.36
C VAL A 68 13.97 2.00 -20.26
N ILE A 69 13.00 2.87 -19.99
CA ILE A 69 13.20 4.31 -19.84
C ILE A 69 12.74 4.71 -18.44
N THR A 70 13.70 5.13 -17.61
CA THR A 70 13.47 5.62 -16.24
C THR A 70 13.71 7.11 -16.07
N ASP A 71 14.44 7.73 -17.02
CA ASP A 71 14.95 9.09 -16.88
C ASP A 71 14.26 10.03 -17.87
N ASN A 72 14.29 11.33 -17.57
CA ASN A 72 13.70 12.39 -18.40
C ASN A 72 12.20 12.20 -18.73
N LEU A 73 11.48 11.52 -17.83
CA LEU A 73 10.04 11.33 -17.94
C LEU A 73 9.29 12.60 -17.51
N SER A 74 8.17 12.87 -18.18
CA SER A 74 7.29 13.97 -17.80
C SER A 74 6.27 13.47 -16.78
N PRO A 75 6.10 14.12 -15.62
CA PRO A 75 5.04 13.76 -14.68
C PRO A 75 3.68 13.71 -15.40
N PRO A 76 2.83 12.69 -15.16
CA PRO A 76 2.91 11.69 -14.09
C PRO A 76 3.66 10.39 -14.46
N ASP A 77 4.35 10.34 -15.60
CA ASP A 77 5.03 9.12 -16.06
C ASP A 77 6.21 8.78 -15.14
N PHE A 78 6.29 7.50 -14.78
CA PHE A 78 7.22 6.97 -13.77
C PHE A 78 8.18 5.91 -14.35
N LEU A 79 7.72 5.11 -15.31
CA LEU A 79 8.52 4.10 -16.00
C LEU A 79 7.89 3.80 -17.35
N ILE A 80 8.71 3.73 -18.41
CA ILE A 80 8.26 3.27 -19.73
C ILE A 80 9.06 2.03 -20.11
N LEU A 81 8.33 0.99 -20.52
CA LEU A 81 8.87 -0.28 -20.98
C LEU A 81 8.34 -0.55 -22.39
N SER A 82 9.18 -1.09 -23.27
CA SER A 82 8.71 -1.57 -24.57
C SER A 82 9.44 -2.83 -25.02
N TRP A 83 8.72 -3.65 -25.78
CA TRP A 83 9.25 -4.86 -26.40
C TRP A 83 8.46 -5.21 -27.67
N THR A 84 9.07 -6.02 -28.52
CA THR A 84 8.39 -6.67 -29.63
C THR A 84 8.15 -8.13 -29.29
N GLU A 85 6.90 -8.59 -29.40
CA GLU A 85 6.54 -9.98 -29.12
C GLU A 85 7.09 -10.91 -30.20
N GLU A 86 7.82 -11.93 -29.78
CA GLU A 86 8.41 -12.90 -30.70
C GLU A 86 7.33 -13.87 -31.18
N GLY A 87 6.98 -13.77 -32.46
CA GLY A 87 5.97 -14.63 -33.10
C GLY A 87 4.89 -13.82 -33.80
N SER A 88 4.23 -12.90 -33.09
CA SER A 88 3.23 -12.00 -33.71
C SER A 88 3.85 -10.75 -34.33
N GLY A 89 5.00 -10.29 -33.82
CA GLY A 89 5.60 -9.02 -34.22
C GLY A 89 4.89 -7.80 -33.63
N ASP A 90 4.00 -8.01 -32.65
CA ASP A 90 3.29 -6.93 -31.97
C ASP A 90 4.24 -6.12 -31.11
N ILE A 91 4.13 -4.79 -31.19
CA ILE A 91 4.93 -3.86 -30.40
C ILE A 91 4.11 -3.44 -29.18
N TYR A 92 4.62 -3.79 -28.01
CA TYR A 92 4.05 -3.42 -26.73
C TYR A 92 4.78 -2.22 -26.15
N GLN A 93 4.02 -1.25 -25.65
CA GLN A 93 4.53 -0.14 -24.86
C GLN A 93 3.71 -0.03 -23.57
N ILE A 94 4.38 -0.15 -22.43
CA ILE A 94 3.80 0.00 -21.11
C ILE A 94 4.32 1.26 -20.47
N THR A 95 3.41 2.15 -20.09
CA THR A 95 3.71 3.35 -19.31
C THR A 95 3.09 3.21 -17.93
N TYR A 96 3.93 3.22 -16.90
CA TYR A 96 3.51 3.32 -15.52
C TYR A 96 3.42 4.78 -15.12
N LYS A 97 2.31 5.16 -14.47
CA LYS A 97 2.01 6.53 -14.06
C LYS A 97 1.71 6.61 -12.57
N LEU A 98 2.23 7.65 -11.92
CA LEU A 98 1.90 8.01 -10.53
C LEU A 98 0.83 9.11 -10.53
N GLU A 99 -0.42 8.70 -10.48
CA GLU A 99 -1.58 9.59 -10.53
C GLU A 99 -2.04 10.00 -9.13
N ASP A 100 -2.68 11.16 -9.02
CA ASP A 100 -3.24 11.65 -7.76
C ASP A 100 -4.34 10.73 -7.21
N MET A 101 -4.33 10.54 -5.90
CA MET A 101 -5.46 9.97 -5.19
C MET A 101 -6.51 11.06 -4.89
N PRO A 102 -7.80 10.70 -4.76
CA PRO A 102 -8.83 11.66 -4.35
C PRO A 102 -8.58 12.33 -2.99
N SER A 103 -7.73 11.71 -2.15
CA SER A 103 -7.34 12.24 -0.85
C SER A 103 -5.85 12.01 -0.57
N GLY A 104 -5.23 13.02 0.02
CA GLY A 104 -3.83 12.97 0.48
C GLY A 104 -2.80 13.20 -0.63
N ASN A 105 -1.53 13.11 -0.23
CA ASN A 105 -0.38 13.31 -1.13
C ASN A 105 0.11 11.99 -1.75
N MET A 106 -0.46 10.86 -1.35
CA MET A 106 -0.10 9.55 -1.89
C MET A 106 -0.66 9.39 -3.31
N LYS A 107 -0.01 8.54 -4.10
CA LYS A 107 -0.33 8.32 -5.51
C LYS A 107 -0.92 6.94 -5.77
N LYS A 108 -1.63 6.81 -6.89
CA LYS A 108 -1.98 5.55 -7.52
C LYS A 108 -0.95 5.21 -8.58
N LEU A 109 -0.52 3.96 -8.60
CA LEU A 109 0.23 3.42 -9.71
C LEU A 109 -0.74 2.84 -10.74
N ILE A 110 -0.75 3.43 -11.92
CA ILE A 110 -1.57 2.99 -13.06
C ILE A 110 -0.64 2.44 -14.14
N ARG A 111 -0.98 1.28 -14.69
CA ARG A 111 -0.34 0.69 -15.86
C ARG A 111 -1.16 1.04 -17.09
N SER A 112 -0.54 1.64 -18.10
CA SER A 112 -1.14 1.95 -19.39
C SER A 112 -0.43 1.16 -20.49
N GLU A 113 -1.14 0.24 -21.13
CA GLU A 113 -0.62 -0.62 -22.19
C GLU A 113 -1.12 -0.18 -23.55
N VAL A 114 -0.20 -0.03 -24.50
CA VAL A 114 -0.49 0.24 -25.90
C VAL A 114 0.12 -0.87 -26.73
N VAL A 115 -0.68 -1.47 -27.62
CA VAL A 115 -0.24 -2.49 -28.57
C VAL A 115 -0.33 -1.93 -29.98
N ASN A 116 0.77 -1.99 -30.74
CA ASN A 116 0.86 -1.51 -32.13
C ASN A 116 0.39 -0.05 -32.33
N GLY A 117 0.59 0.81 -31.33
CA GLY A 117 0.13 2.21 -31.38
C GLY A 117 -1.39 2.38 -31.28
N GLY A 118 -2.12 1.33 -30.88
CA GLY A 118 -3.57 1.36 -30.68
C GLY A 118 -4.02 2.15 -29.45
N SER A 119 -5.26 1.88 -29.01
CA SER A 119 -5.80 2.48 -27.80
C SER A 119 -5.13 1.96 -26.54
N ALA A 120 -4.90 2.85 -25.58
CA ALA A 120 -4.34 2.49 -24.29
C ALA A 120 -5.34 1.68 -23.45
N ASN A 121 -4.94 0.49 -23.02
CA ASN A 121 -5.63 -0.28 -22.00
C ASN A 121 -5.05 0.06 -20.63
N THR A 122 -5.88 0.50 -19.70
CA THR A 122 -5.43 0.95 -18.37
C THR A 122 -5.77 -0.08 -17.30
N THR A 123 -4.84 -0.29 -16.37
CA THR A 123 -5.00 -1.20 -15.25
C THR A 123 -4.53 -0.54 -13.97
N PHE A 124 -5.37 -0.58 -12.95
CA PHE A 124 -5.00 -0.17 -11.61
C PHE A 124 -4.04 -1.19 -11.01
N VAL A 125 -2.86 -0.75 -10.57
CA VAL A 125 -1.80 -1.64 -10.04
C VAL A 125 -1.70 -1.55 -8.53
N ALA A 126 -1.58 -0.34 -8.01
CA ALA A 126 -1.43 -0.09 -6.58
C ALA A 126 -1.88 1.32 -6.22
N GLN A 127 -2.07 1.56 -4.93
CA GLN A 127 -2.36 2.88 -4.35
C GLN A 127 -1.57 3.10 -3.07
N HIS A 128 -1.70 4.29 -2.49
CA HIS A 128 -0.98 4.71 -1.31
C HIS A 128 0.54 4.79 -1.53
N ILE A 129 0.98 4.99 -2.78
CA ILE A 129 2.41 5.06 -3.12
C ILE A 129 2.95 6.43 -2.71
N ASP A 130 4.05 6.42 -1.97
CA ASP A 130 4.74 7.65 -1.55
C ASP A 130 5.52 8.22 -2.76
N PRO A 131 5.18 9.42 -3.26
CA PRO A 131 5.82 9.98 -4.46
C PRO A 131 7.21 10.57 -4.22
N ASP A 132 7.70 10.60 -2.97
CA ASP A 132 9.05 11.07 -2.68
C ASP A 132 10.08 10.24 -3.46
N GLY A 133 10.91 10.90 -4.27
CA GLY A 133 11.93 10.26 -5.11
C GLY A 133 13.02 9.50 -4.33
N GLN A 134 13.12 9.69 -3.01
CA GLN A 134 13.98 8.86 -2.16
C GLN A 134 13.31 7.56 -1.72
N LYS A 135 11.98 7.51 -1.73
CA LYS A 135 11.17 6.36 -1.26
C LYS A 135 10.57 5.54 -2.40
N THR A 136 10.28 6.19 -3.52
CA THR A 136 9.78 5.54 -4.73
C THR A 136 10.56 6.05 -5.94
N LYS A 137 11.32 5.16 -6.57
CA LYS A 137 12.14 5.46 -7.74
C LYS A 137 12.39 4.22 -8.59
N CYS A 138 12.59 4.44 -9.88
CA CYS A 138 13.07 3.44 -10.83
C CYS A 138 14.43 3.89 -11.36
N GLU A 139 15.41 3.00 -11.35
CA GLU A 139 16.76 3.26 -11.85
C GLU A 139 17.17 2.11 -12.77
N PHE A 140 17.53 2.42 -14.02
CA PHE A 140 18.03 1.44 -14.96
C PHE A 140 19.55 1.60 -15.15
N ASP A 141 20.29 0.57 -14.80
CA ASP A 141 21.73 0.50 -15.05
C ASP A 141 21.97 -0.13 -16.43
N SER A 142 22.36 0.69 -17.40
CA SER A 142 22.64 0.27 -18.78
C SER A 142 23.92 -0.55 -18.90
N VAL A 143 24.82 -0.51 -17.92
CA VAL A 143 26.07 -1.30 -17.92
C VAL A 143 25.79 -2.72 -17.47
N THR A 144 25.00 -2.89 -16.40
CA THR A 144 24.64 -4.22 -15.88
C THR A 144 23.35 -4.80 -16.47
N GLY A 145 22.58 -3.99 -17.19
CA GLY A 145 21.27 -4.38 -17.74
C GLY A 145 20.26 -4.69 -16.64
N ARG A 146 20.28 -3.95 -15.53
CA ARG A 146 19.43 -4.20 -14.36
C ARG A 146 18.56 -2.99 -14.04
N LEU A 147 17.24 -3.23 -13.99
CA LEU A 147 16.27 -2.30 -13.45
C LEU A 147 16.16 -2.50 -11.93
N THR A 148 16.31 -1.43 -11.17
CA THR A 148 16.04 -1.39 -9.73
C THR A 148 14.81 -0.53 -9.48
N LEU A 149 13.74 -1.18 -9.03
CA LEU A 149 12.53 -0.51 -8.55
C LEU A 149 12.61 -0.44 -7.03
N THR A 150 12.61 0.77 -6.48
CA THR A 150 12.32 1.02 -5.07
C THR A 150 10.91 1.58 -4.99
N ILE A 151 10.05 0.98 -4.18
CA ILE A 151 8.68 1.46 -4.02
C ILE A 151 8.27 1.44 -2.55
N THR A 152 7.63 2.52 -2.12
CA THR A 152 7.11 2.65 -0.76
C THR A 152 5.61 2.92 -0.79
N ALA A 153 4.85 2.20 0.05
CA ALA A 153 3.44 2.48 0.29
C ALA A 153 3.20 2.87 1.74
N THR A 154 2.37 3.90 1.96
CA THR A 154 2.04 4.43 3.30
C THR A 154 0.51 4.50 3.48
N VAL A 155 -0.02 3.72 4.41
CA VAL A 155 -1.47 3.59 4.66
C VAL A 155 -1.81 4.10 6.06
N GLY A 156 -2.92 4.82 6.19
CA GLY A 156 -3.34 5.45 7.43
C GLY A 156 -2.85 6.89 7.56
N SER A 157 -3.03 7.48 8.75
CA SER A 157 -2.63 8.85 9.04
C SER A 157 -2.24 9.02 10.51
N GLY A 158 -1.43 10.03 10.82
CA GLY A 158 -1.02 10.33 12.20
C GLY A 158 -0.24 9.18 12.84
N SER A 159 -0.63 8.82 14.08
CA SER A 159 0.02 7.74 14.84
C SER A 159 -0.25 6.34 14.29
N GLU A 160 -1.30 6.17 13.47
CA GLU A 160 -1.73 4.87 12.93
C GLU A 160 -1.21 4.64 11.50
N ALA A 161 -0.35 5.53 11.00
CA ALA A 161 0.24 5.42 9.68
C ALA A 161 1.30 4.32 9.65
N GLU A 162 1.16 3.40 8.71
CA GLU A 162 2.09 2.29 8.48
C GLU A 162 2.71 2.42 7.10
N SER A 163 4.02 2.20 7.02
CA SER A 163 4.80 2.33 5.78
C SER A 163 5.56 1.05 5.48
N GLU A 164 5.57 0.66 4.21
CA GLU A 164 6.33 -0.50 3.73
C GLU A 164 7.13 -0.14 2.49
N THR A 165 8.40 -0.53 2.47
CA THR A 165 9.31 -0.30 1.33
C THR A 165 9.83 -1.63 0.81
N ARG A 166 9.81 -1.81 -0.51
CA ARG A 166 10.40 -2.96 -1.19
C ARG A 166 11.30 -2.51 -2.32
N VAL A 167 12.39 -3.26 -2.49
CA VAL A 167 13.32 -3.10 -3.61
C VAL A 167 13.26 -4.36 -4.46
N TYR A 168 13.02 -4.17 -5.75
CA TYR A 168 13.00 -5.23 -6.76
C TYR A 168 14.13 -4.98 -7.75
N GLN A 169 14.92 -6.02 -8.01
CA GLN A 169 15.98 -6.00 -9.00
C GLN A 169 15.60 -6.95 -10.12
N ILE A 170 15.46 -6.41 -11.33
CA ILE A 170 14.95 -7.11 -12.50
C ILE A 170 15.99 -7.01 -13.61
N SER A 171 16.28 -8.13 -14.26
CA SER A 171 17.05 -8.16 -15.50
C SER A 171 16.07 -8.26 -16.67
N PRO A 172 15.93 -7.21 -17.49
CA PRO A 172 15.08 -7.24 -18.68
C PRO A 172 15.58 -8.22 -19.72
N ARG A 173 14.74 -8.49 -20.72
CA ARG A 173 15.11 -9.29 -21.87
C ARG A 173 16.28 -8.61 -22.61
N PRO A 174 17.30 -9.35 -23.07
CA PRO A 174 18.32 -8.81 -23.95
C PRO A 174 17.65 -8.21 -25.21
N GLY A 175 18.00 -6.96 -25.51
CA GLY A 175 17.60 -6.27 -26.74
C GLY A 175 18.36 -6.75 -27.96
#